data_AF-A0A429DZ64-F1
#
_entry.id   AF-A0A429DZ64-F1
#
_cell.length_a   1.000
_cell.length_b   1.000
_cell.length_c   1.000
_cell.angle_alpha   90.00
_cell.angle_beta   90.00
_cell.angle_gamma   90.00
#
_symmetry.space_group_name_H-M   'P 1'
#
loop_
_entity.id
_entity.type
_entity.pdbx_description
1 polymer ?
#
loop_
_entity_poly.entity_id
_entity_poly.type
_entity_poly.pdbx_seq_one_letter_code
_entity_poly.pdbx_strand_id
1 'polypeptide(L)'
;MATVADAWRPTSELERRLHESVRAGDQEGYFRVLADSELVLPVPPDVVDDVLANTAQPTWPTQEEDGRVHVLTYTSAAAMRACLGPSYRHFMTLRFEDIAQSWPDAAWWLAVDVPGPGVDAALPIEARLPSWFVRQVAEGDGRPPRVGRPGAPAEGPWEELRGQHRDLPREARRPEFQPANDVERELLRAAANNDHDLFLQTLAGTEVLLPVPEDTDYSLRPGRPGFPWQTRDVDGATVVPVFTSPERLIEAARAAGTGTEYIRLPFTVALRYWPHPDWQLAINSGSPAGGTVQAQQLPGLATWADQRAAQRMTDGFEPQNEIEQRLFDAARRRDTDAFYKILLGAQVLVPADPDTPWGVAPDDPAFPWQPVDVHGRTSIQVFTSLKWMNDALSSSRFVMPTLHEMVAAWPDTAWTFVLNPGTPIDASMPGDQVRALAGRTVPEEPATPP
;
A
#
# COMPACT_ATOMS: atom_id res chain seq x y z
N MET A 1 3.35 20.28 35.83
CA MET A 1 2.69 21.12 34.81
C MET A 1 1.80 20.20 34.03
N ALA A 2 0.48 20.41 34.04
CA ALA A 2 -0.46 19.60 33.26
C ALA A 2 -0.12 19.76 31.77
N THR A 3 0.06 18.64 31.07
CA THR A 3 0.18 18.63 29.60
C THR A 3 -1.15 19.08 28.99
N VAL A 4 -1.13 19.69 27.80
CA VAL A 4 -2.33 20.20 27.10
C VAL A 4 -3.42 19.12 26.95
N ALA A 5 -3.03 17.83 26.94
CA ALA A 5 -3.91 16.66 26.95
C ALA A 5 -4.86 16.57 28.18
N ASP A 6 -4.46 17.08 29.36
CA ASP A 6 -5.31 17.06 30.57
C ASP A 6 -6.37 18.18 30.58
N ALA A 7 -6.26 19.17 29.69
CA ALA A 7 -7.14 20.34 29.63
C ALA A 7 -8.21 20.27 28.53
N TRP A 8 -8.05 19.38 27.54
CA TRP A 8 -9.01 19.21 26.46
C TRP A 8 -10.31 18.57 26.94
N ARG A 9 -11.45 19.01 26.37
CA ARG A 9 -12.78 18.43 26.63
C ARG A 9 -13.52 18.22 25.31
N PRO A 10 -14.18 17.07 25.12
CA PRO A 10 -15.07 16.85 23.98
C PRO A 10 -16.12 17.95 23.86
N THR A 11 -16.31 18.47 22.66
CA THR A 11 -17.28 19.50 22.30
C THR A 11 -18.48 18.94 21.52
N SER A 12 -18.37 17.69 21.05
CA SER A 12 -19.42 16.97 20.35
C SER A 12 -19.60 15.56 20.90
N GLU A 13 -20.74 14.96 20.58
CA GLU A 13 -21.03 13.55 20.91
C GLU A 13 -20.07 12.59 20.20
N LEU A 14 -19.68 12.93 18.96
CA LEU A 14 -18.65 12.20 18.21
C LEU A 14 -17.31 12.19 18.96
N GLU A 15 -16.82 13.38 19.35
CA GLU A 15 -15.56 13.52 20.10
C GLU A 15 -15.60 12.76 21.42
N ARG A 16 -16.76 12.75 22.11
CA ARG A 16 -16.93 12.00 23.36
C ARG A 16 -16.78 10.49 23.14
N ARG A 17 -17.45 9.94 22.12
CA ARG A 17 -17.37 8.52 21.77
C ARG A 17 -15.96 8.12 21.34
N LEU A 18 -15.29 8.93 20.52
CA LEU A 18 -13.91 8.70 20.12
C LEU A 18 -12.96 8.75 21.32
N HIS A 19 -13.13 9.71 22.22
CA HIS A 19 -12.31 9.81 23.43
C HIS A 19 -12.51 8.63 24.39
N GLU A 20 -13.74 8.12 24.51
CA GLU A 20 -14.04 6.90 25.28
C GLU A 20 -13.32 5.68 24.71
N SER A 21 -13.34 5.52 23.38
CA SER A 21 -12.58 4.46 22.71
C SER A 21 -11.07 4.58 22.95
N VAL A 22 -10.49 5.78 22.83
CA VAL A 22 -9.07 6.02 23.12
C VAL A 22 -8.73 5.67 24.57
N ARG A 23 -9.55 6.10 25.55
CA ARG A 23 -9.35 5.79 26.97
C ARG A 23 -9.48 4.32 27.30
N ALA A 24 -10.34 3.60 26.58
CA ALA A 24 -10.50 2.16 26.72
C ALA A 24 -9.39 1.36 26.00
N GLY A 25 -8.56 2.01 25.19
CA GLY A 25 -7.64 1.32 24.26
C GLY A 25 -8.38 0.54 23.16
N ASP A 26 -9.65 0.87 22.91
CA ASP A 26 -10.52 0.21 21.92
C ASP A 26 -10.35 0.87 20.55
N GLN A 27 -9.25 0.53 19.88
CA GLN A 27 -8.90 1.10 18.56
C GLN A 27 -9.88 0.68 17.46
N GLU A 28 -10.39 -0.56 17.49
CA GLU A 28 -11.41 -1.03 16.56
C GLU A 28 -12.73 -0.25 16.77
N GLY A 29 -13.12 -0.04 18.03
CA GLY A 29 -14.24 0.83 18.38
C GLY A 29 -14.06 2.27 17.93
N TYR A 30 -12.86 2.84 18.06
CA TYR A 30 -12.54 4.17 17.57
C TYR A 30 -12.82 4.30 16.06
N PHE A 31 -12.28 3.39 15.24
CA PHE A 31 -12.45 3.46 13.80
C PHE A 31 -13.88 3.14 13.35
N ARG A 32 -14.59 2.27 14.07
CA ARG A 32 -16.03 2.04 13.83
C ARG A 32 -16.85 3.29 14.10
N VAL A 33 -16.57 4.03 15.19
CA VAL A 33 -17.23 5.32 15.47
C VAL A 33 -16.93 6.32 14.37
N LEU A 34 -15.69 6.36 13.86
CA LEU A 34 -15.28 7.24 12.77
C LEU A 34 -15.98 6.90 11.45
N ALA A 35 -16.10 5.61 11.11
CA ALA A 35 -16.77 5.13 9.89
C ALA A 35 -18.23 5.60 9.78
N ASP A 36 -18.94 5.64 10.90
CA ASP A 36 -20.35 6.05 10.98
C ASP A 36 -20.53 7.58 11.10
N SER A 37 -19.45 8.37 10.97
CA SER A 37 -19.46 9.79 11.31
C SER A 37 -19.47 10.73 10.11
N GLU A 38 -19.89 11.97 10.38
CA GLU A 38 -19.68 13.11 9.50
C GLU A 38 -18.47 13.92 9.97
N LEU A 39 -17.56 14.23 9.05
CA LEU A 39 -16.34 14.99 9.30
C LEU A 39 -16.41 16.38 8.67
N VAL A 40 -15.75 17.31 9.34
CA VAL A 40 -15.61 18.71 8.95
C VAL A 40 -14.35 18.87 8.10
N LEU A 41 -14.51 19.32 6.86
CA LEU A 41 -13.42 19.67 5.96
C LEU A 41 -13.27 21.19 5.92
N PRO A 42 -12.12 21.76 6.31
CA PRO A 42 -11.93 23.20 6.29
C PRO A 42 -11.98 23.76 4.86
N VAL A 43 -12.58 24.95 4.70
CA VAL A 43 -12.45 25.75 3.49
C VAL A 43 -11.39 26.83 3.74
N PRO A 44 -10.28 26.86 2.98
CA PRO A 44 -9.23 27.85 3.18
C PRO A 44 -9.76 29.29 3.07
N PRO A 45 -9.36 30.22 3.97
CA PRO A 45 -9.89 31.58 4.00
C PRO A 45 -9.63 32.40 2.73
N ASP A 46 -8.60 32.05 1.98
CA ASP A 46 -8.17 32.70 0.73
C ASP A 46 -9.02 32.31 -0.48
N VAL A 47 -9.70 31.16 -0.44
CA VAL A 47 -10.56 30.68 -1.54
C VAL A 47 -12.06 30.80 -1.25
N VAL A 48 -12.43 31.21 -0.03
CA VAL A 48 -13.82 31.18 0.43
C VAL A 48 -14.77 32.06 -0.39
N ASP A 49 -14.33 33.26 -0.77
CA ASP A 49 -15.16 34.20 -1.51
C ASP A 49 -15.49 33.65 -2.91
N ASP A 50 -14.52 33.00 -3.57
CA ASP A 50 -14.69 32.37 -4.87
C ASP A 50 -15.58 31.11 -4.81
N VAL A 51 -15.42 30.31 -3.76
CA VAL A 51 -16.28 29.13 -3.54
C VAL A 51 -17.73 29.56 -3.28
N LEU A 52 -17.95 30.60 -2.45
CA LEU A 52 -19.29 31.13 -2.18
C LEU A 52 -19.91 31.83 -3.39
N ALA A 53 -19.10 32.45 -4.24
CA ALA A 53 -19.53 33.05 -5.51
C ALA A 53 -19.74 32.02 -6.63
N ASN A 54 -19.47 30.73 -6.37
CA ASN A 54 -19.53 29.64 -7.35
C ASN A 54 -18.62 29.88 -8.57
N THR A 55 -17.52 30.60 -8.37
CA THR A 55 -16.47 30.87 -9.38
C THR A 55 -15.31 29.88 -9.29
N ALA A 56 -15.20 29.14 -8.18
CA ALA A 56 -14.24 28.04 -7.98
C ALA A 56 -14.90 26.80 -7.36
N GLN A 57 -14.41 25.61 -7.70
CA GLN A 57 -14.82 24.36 -7.06
C GLN A 57 -14.00 24.12 -5.77
N PRO A 58 -14.60 23.57 -4.70
CA PRO A 58 -13.86 23.21 -3.50
C PRO A 58 -12.80 22.14 -3.81
N THR A 59 -11.56 22.37 -3.38
CA THR A 59 -10.48 21.38 -3.44
C THR A 59 -10.31 20.68 -2.10
N TRP A 60 -9.73 19.48 -2.11
CA TRP A 60 -9.37 18.78 -0.88
C TRP A 60 -8.41 19.62 -0.03
N PRO A 61 -8.70 19.85 1.26
CA PRO A 61 -7.84 20.62 2.13
C PRO A 61 -6.61 19.80 2.51
N THR A 62 -5.44 20.18 2.00
CA THR A 62 -4.22 19.41 2.19
C THR A 62 -3.16 20.14 2.98
N GLN A 63 -2.39 19.41 3.77
CA GLN A 63 -1.18 19.88 4.44
C GLN A 63 -0.03 18.91 4.17
N GLU A 64 1.18 19.44 3.99
CA GLU A 64 2.39 18.62 3.96
C GLU A 64 2.98 18.47 5.36
N GLU A 65 3.18 17.23 5.81
CA GLU A 65 3.81 16.87 7.09
C GLU A 65 4.79 15.72 6.81
N ASP A 66 6.07 15.89 7.17
CA ASP A 66 7.14 14.90 6.95
C ASP A 66 7.21 14.32 5.52
N GLY A 67 7.07 15.19 4.52
CA GLY A 67 7.10 14.83 3.10
C GLY A 67 5.85 14.09 2.61
N ARG A 68 4.71 14.21 3.33
CA ARG A 68 3.44 13.59 2.96
C ARG A 68 2.31 14.59 2.90
N VAL A 69 1.47 14.39 1.91
CA VAL A 69 0.21 15.10 1.79
C VAL A 69 -0.85 14.43 2.66
N HIS A 70 -1.42 15.20 3.59
CA HIS A 70 -2.53 14.81 4.44
C HIS A 70 -3.76 15.63 4.07
N VAL A 71 -4.88 14.97 3.78
CA VAL A 71 -6.21 15.57 3.73
C VAL A 71 -6.68 15.85 5.15
N LEU A 72 -6.93 17.12 5.45
CA LEU A 72 -7.32 17.59 6.78
C LEU A 72 -8.83 17.40 6.99
N THR A 73 -9.18 16.72 8.07
CA THR A 73 -10.56 16.55 8.54
C THR A 73 -10.64 16.76 10.04
N TYR A 74 -11.79 17.18 10.52
CA TYR A 74 -12.02 17.47 11.92
C TYR A 74 -13.33 16.88 12.40
N THR A 75 -13.37 16.44 13.64
CA THR A 75 -14.57 15.85 14.26
C THR A 75 -15.61 16.92 14.63
N SER A 76 -15.22 18.19 14.66
CA SER A 76 -16.11 19.33 14.79
C SER A 76 -15.50 20.63 14.27
N ALA A 77 -16.35 21.65 14.08
CA ALA A 77 -15.89 23.00 13.78
C ALA A 77 -15.09 23.63 14.95
N ALA A 78 -15.29 23.16 16.19
CA ALA A 78 -14.51 23.61 17.34
C ALA A 78 -13.10 23.01 17.31
N ALA A 79 -12.99 21.69 17.03
CA ALA A 79 -11.72 21.01 16.80
C ALA A 79 -10.95 21.66 15.64
N MET A 80 -11.61 21.89 14.49
CA MET A 80 -11.02 22.59 13.34
C MET A 80 -10.39 23.94 13.72
N ARG A 81 -11.12 24.79 14.46
CA ARG A 81 -10.60 26.10 14.87
C ARG A 81 -9.51 26.00 15.94
N ALA A 82 -9.56 24.99 16.80
CA ALA A 82 -8.50 24.74 17.77
C ALA A 82 -7.20 24.34 17.07
N CYS A 83 -7.29 23.49 16.03
CA CYS A 83 -6.16 22.97 15.27
C CYS A 83 -5.61 23.94 14.21
N LEU A 84 -6.46 24.74 13.55
CA LEU A 84 -6.06 25.62 12.44
C LEU A 84 -6.10 27.12 12.78
N GLY A 85 -6.67 27.48 13.91
CA GLY A 85 -6.82 28.86 14.35
C GLY A 85 -8.12 29.54 13.90
N PRO A 86 -8.37 30.78 14.36
CA PRO A 86 -9.66 31.47 14.25
C PRO A 86 -9.96 32.03 12.84
N SER A 87 -9.00 32.00 11.91
CA SER A 87 -9.20 32.42 10.52
C SER A 87 -10.07 31.42 9.74
N TYR A 88 -10.00 30.13 10.09
CA TYR A 88 -10.81 29.07 9.48
C TYR A 88 -12.24 29.10 10.04
N ARG A 89 -13.13 29.81 9.32
CA ARG A 89 -14.53 30.01 9.71
C ARG A 89 -15.51 29.12 8.97
N HIS A 90 -15.19 28.77 7.74
CA HIS A 90 -16.05 28.04 6.82
C HIS A 90 -15.53 26.62 6.62
N PHE A 91 -16.46 25.70 6.44
CA PHE A 91 -16.17 24.29 6.29
C PHE A 91 -17.29 23.59 5.51
N MET A 92 -16.96 22.43 4.97
CA MET A 92 -17.92 21.46 4.45
C MET A 92 -18.06 20.30 5.42
N THR A 93 -19.18 19.59 5.35
CA THR A 93 -19.40 18.37 6.13
C THR A 93 -19.62 17.23 5.15
N LEU A 94 -18.84 16.17 5.28
CA LEU A 94 -18.94 14.95 4.46
C LEU A 94 -19.00 13.73 5.36
N ARG A 95 -19.73 12.70 4.93
CA ARG A 95 -19.67 11.40 5.61
C ARG A 95 -18.32 10.76 5.37
N PHE A 96 -17.82 10.00 6.34
CA PHE A 96 -16.59 9.24 6.20
C PHE A 96 -16.62 8.33 4.96
N GLU A 97 -17.75 7.69 4.68
CA GLU A 97 -17.95 6.86 3.48
C GLU A 97 -17.78 7.67 2.19
N ASP A 98 -18.38 8.87 2.11
CA ASP A 98 -18.25 9.74 0.93
C ASP A 98 -16.80 10.17 0.70
N ILE A 99 -16.06 10.43 1.79
CA ILE A 99 -14.63 10.73 1.76
C ILE A 99 -13.86 9.53 1.18
N ALA A 100 -14.13 8.32 1.66
CA ALA A 100 -13.45 7.11 1.19
C ALA A 100 -13.71 6.81 -0.30
N GLN A 101 -14.96 7.05 -0.77
CA GLN A 101 -15.36 6.82 -2.16
C GLN A 101 -14.78 7.87 -3.12
N SER A 102 -14.68 9.12 -2.69
CA SER A 102 -14.22 10.25 -3.52
C SER A 102 -12.72 10.55 -3.38
N TRP A 103 -11.97 9.65 -2.72
CA TRP A 103 -10.58 9.88 -2.32
C TRP A 103 -9.69 10.32 -3.51
N PRO A 104 -9.00 11.47 -3.41
CA PRO A 104 -8.39 12.14 -4.58
C PRO A 104 -7.12 11.47 -5.09
N ASP A 105 -6.33 10.90 -4.18
CA ASP A 105 -5.02 10.35 -4.48
C ASP A 105 -4.68 9.30 -3.43
N ALA A 106 -4.45 8.07 -3.84
CA ALA A 106 -4.24 6.95 -2.94
C ALA A 106 -2.89 7.02 -2.19
N ALA A 107 -1.97 7.91 -2.57
CA ALA A 107 -0.79 8.18 -1.77
C ALA A 107 -1.04 9.16 -0.61
N TRP A 108 -2.16 9.90 -0.64
CA TRP A 108 -2.50 10.86 0.39
C TRP A 108 -3.08 10.18 1.62
N TRP A 109 -2.85 10.82 2.76
CA TRP A 109 -3.27 10.37 4.08
C TRP A 109 -4.51 11.11 4.54
N LEU A 110 -5.36 10.49 5.34
CA LEU A 110 -6.39 11.19 6.10
C LEU A 110 -5.80 11.61 7.44
N ALA A 111 -5.87 12.90 7.75
CA ALA A 111 -5.58 13.44 9.06
C ALA A 111 -6.90 13.84 9.73
N VAL A 112 -7.19 13.25 10.88
CA VAL A 112 -8.34 13.59 11.73
C VAL A 112 -7.81 14.35 12.94
N ASP A 113 -8.31 15.57 13.15
CA ASP A 113 -8.01 16.39 14.33
C ASP A 113 -6.53 16.73 14.53
N VAL A 114 -5.75 16.73 13.44
CA VAL A 114 -4.32 17.07 13.45
C VAL A 114 -4.13 18.60 13.46
N PRO A 115 -3.22 19.15 14.28
CA PRO A 115 -2.90 20.57 14.30
C PRO A 115 -2.24 21.05 13.00
N GLY A 116 -2.57 22.28 12.61
CA GLY A 116 -1.92 22.97 11.49
C GLY A 116 -0.51 23.44 11.84
N PRO A 117 0.27 23.90 10.84
CA PRO A 117 1.64 24.35 11.05
C PRO A 117 1.72 25.48 12.08
N GLY A 118 2.57 25.31 13.09
CA GLY A 118 2.78 26.31 14.15
C GLY A 118 1.70 26.35 15.23
N VAL A 119 0.75 25.40 15.24
CA VAL A 119 -0.25 25.24 16.30
C VAL A 119 0.13 24.08 17.21
N ASP A 120 0.37 24.36 18.50
CA ASP A 120 0.73 23.35 19.51
C ASP A 120 -0.53 22.86 20.27
N ALA A 121 -1.52 22.37 19.50
CA ALA A 121 -2.80 21.88 20.01
C ALA A 121 -3.07 20.47 19.49
N ALA A 122 -2.31 19.49 20.00
CA ALA A 122 -2.59 18.08 19.76
C ALA A 122 -3.86 17.65 20.51
N LEU A 123 -4.83 17.10 19.78
CA LEU A 123 -6.05 16.58 20.39
C LEU A 123 -5.85 15.11 20.77
N PRO A 124 -6.35 14.63 21.92
CA PRO A 124 -6.16 13.25 22.35
C PRO A 124 -6.92 12.22 21.49
N ILE A 125 -7.64 12.69 20.47
CA ILE A 125 -8.41 11.89 19.52
C ILE A 125 -7.87 12.05 18.10
N GLU A 126 -6.65 12.56 17.92
CA GLU A 126 -6.07 12.67 16.58
C GLU A 126 -5.80 11.29 15.96
N ALA A 127 -5.90 11.20 14.63
CA ALA A 127 -5.57 10.00 13.89
C ALA A 127 -5.00 10.33 12.51
N ARG A 128 -4.05 9.50 12.05
CA ARG A 128 -3.53 9.51 10.68
C ARG A 128 -3.80 8.15 10.04
N LEU A 129 -4.50 8.13 8.91
CA LEU A 129 -4.89 6.89 8.22
C LEU A 129 -4.37 6.92 6.78
N PRO A 130 -3.68 5.87 6.30
CA PRO A 130 -3.41 5.74 4.88
C PRO A 130 -4.72 5.51 4.11
N SER A 131 -4.77 5.94 2.84
CA SER A 131 -5.97 5.85 2.00
C SER A 131 -6.62 4.45 1.94
N TRP A 132 -5.81 3.38 1.91
CA TRP A 132 -6.31 2.01 1.89
C TRP A 132 -7.05 1.66 3.18
N PHE A 133 -6.59 2.18 4.33
CA PHE A 133 -7.22 1.93 5.62
C PHE A 133 -8.49 2.78 5.77
N VAL A 134 -8.53 3.98 5.17
CA VAL A 134 -9.76 4.77 5.05
C VAL A 134 -10.84 3.95 4.33
N ARG A 135 -10.49 3.28 3.22
CA ARG A 135 -11.44 2.40 2.51
C ARG A 135 -11.84 1.18 3.35
N GLN A 136 -10.89 0.52 4.00
CA GLN A 136 -11.16 -0.62 4.87
C GLN A 136 -12.16 -0.26 5.98
N VAL A 137 -11.95 0.89 6.63
CA VAL A 137 -12.82 1.40 7.69
C VAL A 137 -14.22 1.72 7.14
N ALA A 138 -14.31 2.33 5.95
CA ALA A 138 -15.58 2.63 5.30
C ALA A 138 -16.36 1.36 4.89
N GLU A 139 -15.65 0.28 4.57
CA GLU A 139 -16.22 -1.05 4.28
C GLU A 139 -16.64 -1.81 5.56
N GLY A 140 -16.42 -1.23 6.74
CA GLY A 140 -16.85 -1.75 8.04
C GLY A 140 -15.81 -2.59 8.78
N ASP A 141 -14.56 -2.66 8.29
CA ASP A 141 -13.47 -3.33 8.99
C ASP A 141 -12.47 -2.31 9.57
N GLY A 142 -12.62 -2.01 10.85
CA GLY A 142 -11.76 -1.07 11.59
C GLY A 142 -10.46 -1.67 12.15
N ARG A 143 -10.11 -2.92 11.84
CA ARG A 143 -8.96 -3.58 12.47
C ARG A 143 -7.65 -3.19 11.78
N PRO A 144 -6.70 -2.52 12.46
CA PRO A 144 -5.38 -2.28 11.89
C PRO A 144 -4.59 -3.60 11.80
N PRO A 145 -3.48 -3.64 11.03
CA PRO A 145 -2.51 -4.73 11.11
C PRO A 145 -2.08 -4.96 12.56
N ARG A 146 -1.78 -6.19 12.95
CA ARG A 146 -1.29 -6.46 14.31
C ARG A 146 0.22 -6.30 14.32
N VAL A 147 0.73 -5.36 15.09
CA VAL A 147 2.18 -5.14 15.25
C VAL A 147 2.64 -5.69 16.61
N GLY A 148 3.82 -6.31 16.63
CA GLY A 148 4.41 -6.96 17.80
C GLY A 148 3.99 -8.42 17.99
N ARG A 149 4.32 -8.98 19.16
CA ARG A 149 3.98 -10.38 19.49
C ARG A 149 2.49 -10.54 19.77
N PRO A 150 1.81 -11.56 19.20
CA PRO A 150 0.48 -11.94 19.63
C PRO A 150 0.49 -12.30 21.13
N GLY A 151 -0.22 -11.52 21.95
CA GLY A 151 -0.41 -11.81 23.38
C GLY A 151 0.54 -11.12 24.37
N ALA A 152 1.38 -10.16 23.96
CA ALA A 152 1.97 -9.24 24.92
C ALA A 152 0.92 -8.14 25.23
N PRO A 153 0.33 -8.08 26.44
CA PRO A 153 -0.50 -6.93 26.78
C PRO A 153 0.34 -5.67 26.64
N ALA A 154 -0.19 -4.63 25.99
CA ALA A 154 0.31 -3.28 26.15
C ALA A 154 0.44 -3.04 27.66
N GLU A 155 1.63 -2.68 28.15
CA GLU A 155 1.86 -2.45 29.57
C GLU A 155 1.04 -1.25 30.04
N GLY A 156 -0.23 -1.50 30.37
CA GLY A 156 -1.05 -0.69 31.26
C GLY A 156 -0.69 -0.97 32.72
N PRO A 157 -1.03 -0.08 33.67
CA PRO A 157 -0.38 -0.01 34.97
C PRO A 157 -0.79 -1.19 35.87
N TRP A 158 0.10 -2.20 35.97
CA TRP A 158 -0.09 -3.38 36.84
C TRP A 158 0.55 -3.24 38.23
N GLU A 159 0.56 -2.05 38.81
CA GLU A 159 0.87 -1.89 40.24
C GLU A 159 -0.36 -2.25 41.09
N GLU A 160 -0.69 -3.54 41.16
CA GLU A 160 -1.41 -4.11 42.33
C GLU A 160 -1.41 -5.64 42.46
N LEU A 161 -0.74 -6.40 41.57
CA LEU A 161 -0.64 -7.87 41.69
C LEU A 161 0.78 -8.41 41.91
N ARG A 162 1.67 -7.62 42.55
CA ARG A 162 3.01 -8.10 42.95
C ARG A 162 3.06 -8.78 44.34
N GLY A 163 1.91 -9.24 44.84
CA GLY A 163 1.78 -9.85 46.18
C GLY A 163 1.65 -11.37 46.24
N GLN A 164 1.27 -12.08 45.16
CA GLN A 164 0.78 -13.46 45.30
C GLN A 164 1.38 -14.55 44.38
N HIS A 165 2.44 -14.27 43.61
CA HIS A 165 3.11 -15.30 42.80
C HIS A 165 4.63 -15.30 42.99
N ARG A 166 5.10 -15.60 44.21
CA ARG A 166 6.54 -15.70 44.52
C ARG A 166 7.14 -17.10 44.28
N ASP A 167 6.31 -18.13 44.10
CA ASP A 167 6.76 -19.54 44.14
C ASP A 167 6.56 -20.35 42.84
N LEU A 168 6.39 -19.70 41.69
CA LEU A 168 6.55 -20.40 40.41
C LEU A 168 8.03 -20.34 39.98
N PRO A 169 8.63 -21.46 39.52
CA PRO A 169 9.94 -21.42 38.88
C PRO A 169 9.84 -20.44 37.72
N ARG A 170 10.58 -19.32 37.80
CA ARG A 170 10.72 -18.42 36.67
C ARG A 170 11.42 -19.23 35.59
N GLU A 171 10.69 -19.59 34.53
CA GLU A 171 11.30 -19.98 33.27
C GLU A 171 12.43 -18.97 32.98
N ALA A 172 13.61 -19.50 32.63
CA ALA A 172 14.81 -18.71 32.41
C ALA A 172 14.46 -17.43 31.63
N ARG A 173 14.93 -16.27 32.11
CA ARG A 173 14.77 -14.99 31.40
C ARG A 173 15.14 -15.24 29.95
N ARG A 174 14.14 -15.22 29.06
CA ARG A 174 14.39 -15.35 27.62
C ARG A 174 15.41 -14.27 27.25
N PRO A 175 16.40 -14.57 26.41
CA PRO A 175 17.36 -13.56 25.97
C PRO A 175 16.60 -12.36 25.43
N GLU A 176 17.07 -11.18 25.79
CA GLU A 176 16.52 -9.91 25.31
C GLU A 176 16.56 -9.91 23.77
N PHE A 177 15.50 -9.41 23.15
CA PHE A 177 15.44 -9.35 21.70
C PHE A 177 16.51 -8.38 21.19
N GLN A 178 17.35 -8.86 20.29
CA GLN A 178 18.38 -8.06 19.62
C GLN A 178 17.98 -7.88 18.16
N PRO A 179 17.62 -6.65 17.75
CA PRO A 179 17.44 -6.31 16.35
C PRO A 179 18.69 -6.62 15.53
N ALA A 180 18.54 -7.36 14.44
CA ALA A 180 19.66 -7.74 13.58
C ALA A 180 20.18 -6.58 12.71
N ASN A 181 19.32 -5.60 12.40
CA ASN A 181 19.64 -4.49 11.49
C ASN A 181 18.83 -3.21 11.82
N ASP A 182 19.03 -2.14 11.03
CA ASP A 182 18.30 -0.87 11.16
C ASP A 182 16.78 -1.05 11.03
N VAL A 183 16.35 -1.85 10.06
CA VAL A 183 14.94 -2.14 9.80
C VAL A 183 14.29 -2.73 11.06
N GLU A 184 14.87 -3.76 11.66
CA GLU A 184 14.30 -4.37 12.88
C GLU A 184 14.31 -3.42 14.08
N ARG A 185 15.29 -2.50 14.17
CA ARG A 185 15.27 -1.46 15.21
C ARG A 185 14.09 -0.51 15.02
N GLU A 186 13.80 -0.14 13.78
CA GLU A 186 12.67 0.72 13.45
C GLU A 186 11.33 0.01 13.65
N LEU A 187 11.20 -1.24 13.19
CA LEU A 187 10.03 -2.07 13.44
C LEU A 187 9.79 -2.32 14.94
N LEU A 188 10.86 -2.51 15.72
CA LEU A 188 10.77 -2.64 17.18
C LEU A 188 10.27 -1.34 17.83
N ARG A 189 10.77 -0.18 17.39
CA ARG A 189 10.31 1.14 17.87
C ARG A 189 8.84 1.36 17.52
N ALA A 190 8.47 1.05 16.28
CA ALA A 190 7.11 1.14 15.81
C ALA A 190 6.18 0.25 16.65
N ALA A 191 6.57 -1.00 16.89
CA ALA A 191 5.83 -1.93 17.73
C ALA A 191 5.71 -1.46 19.19
N ALA A 192 6.80 -0.96 19.78
CA ALA A 192 6.80 -0.46 21.16
C ALA A 192 5.85 0.72 21.37
N ASN A 193 5.64 1.53 20.31
CA ASN A 193 4.77 2.70 20.34
C ASN A 193 3.37 2.44 19.75
N ASN A 194 3.05 1.20 19.35
CA ASN A 194 1.85 0.87 18.55
C ASN A 194 1.69 1.74 17.29
N ASP A 195 2.81 2.14 16.69
CA ASP A 195 2.88 2.97 15.49
C ASP A 195 2.81 2.09 14.25
N HIS A 196 1.57 1.73 13.89
CA HIS A 196 1.26 0.90 12.73
C HIS A 196 1.69 1.55 11.42
N ASP A 197 1.64 2.88 11.36
CA ASP A 197 2.03 3.64 10.19
C ASP A 197 3.54 3.50 9.96
N LEU A 198 4.36 3.89 10.96
CA LEU A 198 5.80 3.73 10.88
C LEU A 198 6.17 2.28 10.52
N PHE A 199 5.53 1.30 11.15
CA PHE A 199 5.77 -0.11 10.86
C PHE A 199 5.58 -0.46 9.37
N LEU A 200 4.45 -0.06 8.77
CA LEU A 200 4.17 -0.33 7.36
C LEU A 200 5.07 0.46 6.42
N GLN A 201 5.43 1.70 6.75
CA GLN A 201 6.35 2.49 5.95
C GLN A 201 7.76 1.93 5.91
N THR A 202 8.26 1.48 7.08
CA THR A 202 9.55 0.83 7.19
C THR A 202 9.54 -0.39 6.28
N LEU A 203 8.50 -1.23 6.34
CA LEU A 203 8.37 -2.40 5.47
C LEU A 203 8.27 -2.02 3.99
N ALA A 204 7.47 -1.02 3.61
CA ALA A 204 7.34 -0.59 2.22
C ALA A 204 8.64 -0.03 1.60
N GLY A 205 9.62 0.34 2.42
CA GLY A 205 10.96 0.73 1.97
C GLY A 205 12.02 -0.38 2.06
N THR A 206 11.64 -1.58 2.49
CA THR A 206 12.56 -2.66 2.86
C THR A 206 12.62 -3.76 1.80
N GLU A 207 13.82 -4.27 1.56
CA GLU A 207 13.98 -5.60 0.95
C GLU A 207 13.79 -6.68 2.01
N VAL A 208 12.86 -7.59 1.75
CA VAL A 208 12.52 -8.70 2.64
C VAL A 208 13.07 -10.01 2.12
N LEU A 209 13.17 -10.98 3.03
CA LEU A 209 13.54 -12.36 2.73
C LEU A 209 12.28 -13.21 2.69
N LEU A 210 12.07 -13.86 1.55
CA LEU A 210 11.00 -14.82 1.34
C LEU A 210 11.61 -16.23 1.33
N PRO A 211 11.20 -17.13 2.24
CA PRO A 211 11.69 -18.51 2.25
C PRO A 211 11.35 -19.23 0.96
N VAL A 212 12.26 -20.09 0.50
CA VAL A 212 12.07 -20.95 -0.67
C VAL A 212 12.58 -22.37 -0.39
N PRO A 213 12.11 -23.41 -1.13
CA PRO A 213 12.69 -24.75 -1.07
C PRO A 213 14.19 -24.77 -1.38
N GLU A 214 14.94 -25.73 -0.81
CA GLU A 214 16.41 -25.81 -0.95
C GLU A 214 16.88 -25.98 -2.40
N ASP A 215 16.06 -26.62 -3.23
CA ASP A 215 16.30 -26.93 -4.65
C ASP A 215 15.71 -25.89 -5.61
N THR A 216 15.29 -24.73 -5.10
CA THR A 216 14.69 -23.67 -5.91
C THR A 216 15.70 -23.05 -6.88
N ASP A 217 15.30 -22.87 -8.14
CA ASP A 217 16.00 -21.98 -9.05
C ASP A 217 15.88 -20.52 -8.55
N TYR A 218 17.00 -19.96 -8.06
CA TYR A 218 17.09 -18.59 -7.55
C TYR A 218 16.78 -17.50 -8.59
N SER A 219 16.58 -17.85 -9.86
CA SER A 219 16.05 -16.94 -10.89
C SER A 219 14.52 -16.80 -10.84
N LEU A 220 13.80 -17.72 -10.20
CA LEU A 220 12.34 -17.63 -10.02
C LEU A 220 11.98 -16.44 -9.13
N ARG A 221 10.93 -15.74 -9.52
CA ARG A 221 10.39 -14.56 -8.81
C ARG A 221 8.88 -14.71 -8.65
N PRO A 222 8.27 -14.09 -7.62
CA PRO A 222 6.82 -14.09 -7.43
C PRO A 222 6.00 -13.73 -8.67
N GLY A 223 6.52 -12.85 -9.54
CA GLY A 223 5.86 -12.47 -10.79
C GLY A 223 5.92 -13.51 -11.91
N ARG A 224 6.50 -14.70 -11.68
CA ARG A 224 6.49 -15.81 -12.63
C ARG A 224 5.46 -16.88 -12.24
N PRO A 225 4.77 -17.48 -13.22
CA PRO A 225 3.95 -18.66 -12.97
C PRO A 225 4.74 -19.75 -12.25
N GLY A 226 4.10 -20.38 -11.26
CA GLY A 226 4.69 -21.52 -10.52
C GLY A 226 5.71 -21.15 -9.44
N PHE A 227 5.82 -19.87 -9.03
CA PHE A 227 6.69 -19.50 -7.91
C PHE A 227 6.33 -20.27 -6.61
N PRO A 228 7.30 -20.92 -5.93
CA PRO A 228 7.03 -21.87 -4.84
C PRO A 228 6.82 -21.18 -3.47
N TRP A 229 5.73 -20.42 -3.34
CA TRP A 229 5.36 -19.75 -2.10
C TRP A 229 5.33 -20.70 -0.91
N GLN A 230 6.13 -20.42 0.12
CA GLN A 230 6.13 -21.18 1.37
C GLN A 230 5.05 -20.65 2.31
N THR A 231 4.30 -21.56 2.93
CA THR A 231 3.19 -21.22 3.84
C THR A 231 3.36 -21.93 5.19
N ARG A 232 2.64 -21.43 6.19
CA ARG A 232 2.50 -22.06 7.50
C ARG A 232 1.05 -22.00 7.94
N ASP A 233 0.66 -22.93 8.81
CA ASP A 233 -0.57 -22.80 9.58
C ASP A 233 -0.24 -22.10 10.91
N VAL A 234 -0.95 -21.03 11.21
CA VAL A 234 -0.89 -20.33 12.50
C VAL A 234 -2.31 -20.07 12.96
N ASP A 235 -2.70 -20.66 14.09
CA ASP A 235 -4.03 -20.56 14.68
C ASP A 235 -5.17 -20.87 13.68
N GLY A 236 -4.96 -21.86 12.78
CA GLY A 236 -5.94 -22.27 11.78
C GLY A 236 -6.04 -21.35 10.56
N ALA A 237 -5.14 -20.35 10.45
CA ALA A 237 -5.01 -19.50 9.28
C ALA A 237 -3.75 -19.86 8.49
N THR A 238 -3.87 -19.90 7.16
CA THR A 238 -2.72 -19.98 6.27
C THR A 238 -2.00 -18.63 6.23
N VAL A 239 -0.74 -18.62 6.62
CA VAL A 239 0.13 -17.44 6.60
C VAL A 239 1.32 -17.67 5.68
N VAL A 240 1.75 -16.62 4.99
CA VAL A 240 3.02 -16.56 4.27
C VAL A 240 4.03 -15.82 5.17
N PRO A 241 5.10 -16.48 5.64
CA PRO A 241 6.12 -15.85 6.46
C PRO A 241 7.08 -15.02 5.60
N VAL A 242 7.35 -13.80 6.06
CA VAL A 242 8.32 -12.87 5.48
C VAL A 242 9.25 -12.37 6.57
N PHE A 243 10.54 -12.24 6.25
CA PHE A 243 11.57 -11.88 7.24
C PHE A 243 12.35 -10.65 6.84
N THR A 244 12.78 -9.87 7.83
CA THR A 244 13.63 -8.69 7.60
C THR A 244 15.11 -8.96 7.85
N SER A 245 15.47 -10.18 8.26
CA SER A 245 16.87 -10.60 8.45
C SER A 245 17.03 -12.12 8.35
N PRO A 246 18.24 -12.60 7.99
CA PRO A 246 18.56 -14.02 8.05
C PRO A 246 18.42 -14.59 9.46
N GLU A 247 18.71 -13.82 10.50
CA GLU A 247 18.59 -14.22 11.90
C GLU A 247 17.15 -14.61 12.25
N ARG A 248 16.17 -13.77 11.90
CA ARG A 248 14.75 -14.07 12.14
C ARG A 248 14.27 -15.26 11.32
N LEU A 249 14.75 -15.39 10.07
CA LEU A 249 14.43 -16.51 9.22
C LEU A 249 14.97 -17.83 9.79
N ILE A 250 16.25 -17.87 10.19
CA ILE A 250 16.90 -19.05 10.76
C ILE A 250 16.26 -19.46 12.08
N GLU A 251 15.92 -18.49 12.94
CA GLU A 251 15.18 -18.74 14.18
C GLU A 251 13.82 -19.38 13.91
N ALA A 252 13.05 -18.83 12.97
CA ALA A 252 11.74 -19.35 12.60
C ALA A 252 11.82 -20.71 11.90
N ALA A 253 12.84 -20.94 11.08
CA ALA A 253 13.10 -22.18 10.39
C ALA A 253 13.48 -23.30 11.37
N ARG A 254 14.36 -23.01 12.33
CA ARG A 254 14.72 -23.94 13.41
C ARG A 254 13.50 -24.30 14.26
N ALA A 255 12.65 -23.33 14.58
CA ALA A 255 11.43 -23.58 15.35
C ALA A 255 10.41 -24.44 14.59
N ALA A 256 10.39 -24.37 13.26
CA ALA A 256 9.45 -25.08 12.40
C ALA A 256 9.98 -26.40 11.83
N GLY A 257 11.30 -26.64 11.89
CA GLY A 257 11.94 -27.74 11.18
C GLY A 257 11.94 -27.55 9.65
N THR A 258 12.00 -26.31 9.16
CA THR A 258 12.06 -25.99 7.72
C THR A 258 13.47 -25.60 7.27
N GLY A 259 13.69 -25.54 5.95
CA GLY A 259 14.94 -25.07 5.36
C GLY A 259 15.20 -23.58 5.63
N THR A 260 16.45 -23.16 5.40
CA THR A 260 16.91 -21.77 5.61
C THR A 260 17.18 -21.02 4.31
N GLU A 261 16.86 -21.62 3.15
CA GLU A 261 17.01 -20.96 1.86
C GLU A 261 15.96 -19.87 1.66
N TYR A 262 16.37 -18.78 1.03
CA TYR A 262 15.52 -17.61 0.80
C TYR A 262 15.96 -16.85 -0.45
N ILE A 263 15.01 -16.09 -1.00
CA ILE A 263 15.30 -15.02 -1.95
C ILE A 263 15.09 -13.66 -1.28
N ARG A 264 15.81 -12.66 -1.77
CA ARG A 264 15.64 -11.25 -1.35
C ARG A 264 14.89 -10.49 -2.43
N LEU A 265 13.88 -9.73 -2.04
CA LEU A 265 13.11 -8.87 -2.94
C LEU A 265 12.50 -7.68 -2.18
N PRO A 266 12.15 -6.58 -2.86
CA PRO A 266 11.38 -5.51 -2.25
C PRO A 266 10.07 -6.03 -1.65
N PHE A 267 9.70 -5.56 -0.46
CA PHE A 267 8.43 -5.94 0.17
C PHE A 267 7.21 -5.68 -0.74
N THR A 268 7.28 -4.62 -1.54
CA THR A 268 6.24 -4.25 -2.51
C THR A 268 6.03 -5.34 -3.57
N VAL A 269 7.10 -6.00 -4.02
CA VAL A 269 7.04 -7.11 -4.98
C VAL A 269 6.35 -8.33 -4.36
N ALA A 270 6.58 -8.62 -3.07
CA ALA A 270 5.89 -9.71 -2.38
C ALA A 270 4.38 -9.46 -2.34
N LEU A 271 3.98 -8.23 -1.97
CA LEU A 271 2.57 -7.83 -1.90
C LEU A 271 1.89 -7.80 -3.27
N ARG A 272 2.60 -7.34 -4.29
CA ARG A 272 2.08 -7.22 -5.66
C ARG A 272 1.64 -8.56 -6.24
N TYR A 273 2.44 -9.60 -6.05
CA TYR A 273 2.20 -10.92 -6.62
C TYR A 273 1.65 -11.91 -5.59
N TRP A 274 0.91 -11.40 -4.58
CA TRP A 274 0.46 -12.20 -3.46
C TRP A 274 -0.30 -13.47 -3.93
N PRO A 275 0.06 -14.67 -3.43
CA PRO A 275 -0.31 -15.93 -4.07
C PRO A 275 -1.78 -16.32 -3.93
N HIS A 276 -2.45 -15.82 -2.91
CA HIS A 276 -3.82 -16.22 -2.61
C HIS A 276 -4.54 -15.15 -1.79
N PRO A 277 -5.77 -14.75 -2.17
CA PRO A 277 -6.48 -13.64 -1.53
C PRO A 277 -6.84 -13.89 -0.06
N ASP A 278 -6.95 -15.15 0.35
CA ASP A 278 -7.30 -15.52 1.73
C ASP A 278 -6.10 -15.78 2.66
N TRP A 279 -4.85 -15.71 2.14
CA TRP A 279 -3.66 -15.98 2.95
C TRP A 279 -3.16 -14.71 3.62
N GLN A 280 -2.82 -14.82 4.90
CA GLN A 280 -2.32 -13.70 5.70
C GLN A 280 -0.81 -13.55 5.53
N LEU A 281 -0.31 -12.34 5.78
CA LEU A 281 1.13 -12.06 5.80
C LEU A 281 1.63 -12.05 7.24
N ALA A 282 2.69 -12.81 7.53
CA ALA A 282 3.34 -12.83 8.82
C ALA A 282 4.79 -12.31 8.71
N ILE A 283 5.04 -11.10 9.24
CA ILE A 283 6.37 -10.50 9.28
C ILE A 283 7.07 -10.88 10.58
N ASN A 284 8.29 -11.44 10.49
CA ASN A 284 9.14 -11.82 11.64
C ASN A 284 8.34 -12.49 12.78
N SER A 285 7.47 -13.44 12.41
CA SER A 285 6.49 -14.01 13.33
C SER A 285 7.13 -14.52 14.63
N GLY A 286 6.53 -14.17 15.77
CA GLY A 286 7.03 -14.52 17.10
C GLY A 286 8.11 -13.61 17.67
N SER A 287 8.62 -12.63 16.91
CA SER A 287 9.55 -11.61 17.41
C SER A 287 8.82 -10.34 17.88
N PRO A 288 9.40 -9.54 18.79
CA PRO A 288 8.86 -8.22 19.17
C PRO A 288 8.85 -7.20 18.01
N ALA A 289 9.68 -7.39 16.98
CA ALA A 289 9.69 -6.60 15.74
C ALA A 289 8.91 -7.28 14.61
N GLY A 290 7.91 -8.10 14.96
CA GLY A 290 7.05 -8.82 14.03
C GLY A 290 5.68 -8.18 13.90
N GLY A 291 4.86 -8.74 13.01
CA GLY A 291 3.48 -8.33 12.84
C GLY A 291 2.72 -9.27 11.90
N THR A 292 1.40 -9.17 11.89
CA THR A 292 0.51 -9.93 11.02
C THR A 292 -0.45 -8.98 10.32
N VAL A 293 -0.49 -9.08 8.99
CA VAL A 293 -1.45 -8.36 8.14
C VAL A 293 -2.51 -9.36 7.68
N GLN A 294 -3.78 -9.03 7.91
CA GLN A 294 -4.89 -9.89 7.52
C GLN A 294 -5.05 -9.89 5.99
N ALA A 295 -5.52 -11.00 5.43
CA ALA A 295 -5.57 -11.22 3.99
C ALA A 295 -6.38 -10.13 3.24
N GLN A 296 -7.53 -9.78 3.81
CA GLN A 296 -8.42 -8.69 3.37
C GLN A 296 -7.76 -7.29 3.34
N GLN A 297 -6.66 -7.06 4.06
CA GLN A 297 -5.94 -5.78 4.07
C GLN A 297 -4.87 -5.72 2.98
N LEU A 298 -4.44 -6.87 2.46
CA LEU A 298 -3.32 -6.97 1.54
C LEU A 298 -3.56 -6.30 0.18
N PRO A 299 -4.76 -6.37 -0.45
CA PRO A 299 -4.98 -5.69 -1.72
C PRO A 299 -4.75 -4.18 -1.63
N GLY A 300 -5.34 -3.55 -0.61
CA GLY A 300 -5.18 -2.11 -0.37
C GLY A 300 -3.74 -1.74 -0.01
N LEU A 301 -3.11 -2.54 0.86
CA LEU A 301 -1.70 -2.35 1.22
C LEU A 301 -0.76 -2.48 0.02
N ALA A 302 -1.01 -3.45 -0.88
CA ALA A 302 -0.19 -3.69 -2.07
C ALA A 302 -0.23 -2.49 -3.02
N THR A 303 -1.43 -1.95 -3.31
CA THR A 303 -1.57 -0.76 -4.16
C THR A 303 -0.88 0.46 -3.55
N TRP A 304 -1.06 0.68 -2.24
CA TRP A 304 -0.38 1.78 -1.54
C TRP A 304 1.15 1.64 -1.57
N ALA A 305 1.66 0.43 -1.35
CA ALA A 305 3.09 0.16 -1.32
C ALA A 305 3.72 0.40 -2.70
N ASP A 306 3.06 -0.01 -3.78
CA ASP A 306 3.52 0.21 -5.16
C ASP A 306 3.51 1.69 -5.54
N GLN A 307 2.46 2.44 -5.17
CA GLN A 307 2.42 3.88 -5.40
C GLN A 307 3.56 4.59 -4.66
N ARG A 308 3.82 4.20 -3.41
CA ARG A 308 4.94 4.75 -2.63
C ARG A 308 6.30 4.40 -3.24
N ALA A 309 6.46 3.19 -3.77
CA ALA A 309 7.66 2.79 -4.48
C ALA A 309 7.85 3.63 -5.75
N ALA A 310 6.81 3.75 -6.58
CA ALA A 310 6.83 4.56 -7.80
C ALA A 310 7.13 6.04 -7.51
N GLN A 311 6.57 6.62 -6.45
CA GLN A 311 6.87 7.99 -6.04
C GLN A 311 8.35 8.17 -5.69
N ARG A 312 8.93 7.27 -4.89
CA ARG A 312 10.37 7.30 -4.58
C ARG A 312 11.25 7.15 -5.80
N MET A 313 10.81 6.37 -6.79
CA MET A 313 11.51 6.18 -8.05
C MET A 313 11.42 7.39 -8.97
N THR A 314 10.40 8.24 -8.83
CA THR A 314 10.11 9.33 -9.77
C THR A 314 11.26 10.32 -9.91
N ASP A 315 11.90 10.71 -8.80
CA ASP A 315 12.98 11.71 -8.82
C ASP A 315 14.27 11.19 -9.49
N GLY A 316 14.47 9.87 -9.54
CA GLY A 316 15.61 9.21 -10.16
C GLY A 316 15.23 8.32 -11.35
N PHE A 317 14.04 8.51 -11.91
CA PHE A 317 13.57 7.66 -13.00
C PHE A 317 14.39 7.92 -14.27
N GLU A 318 15.08 6.89 -14.75
CA GLU A 318 15.83 6.91 -16.00
C GLU A 318 15.05 6.15 -17.07
N PRO A 319 14.41 6.84 -18.03
CA PRO A 319 13.77 6.17 -19.15
C PRO A 319 14.79 5.40 -19.99
N GLN A 320 14.46 4.17 -20.35
CA GLN A 320 15.36 3.29 -21.10
C GLN A 320 15.25 3.47 -22.62
N ASN A 321 14.22 4.19 -23.07
CA ASN A 321 13.98 4.52 -24.47
C ASN A 321 13.05 5.73 -24.60
N GLU A 322 12.87 6.22 -25.83
CA GLU A 322 12.01 7.38 -26.11
C GLU A 322 10.54 7.18 -25.73
N ILE A 323 10.02 5.94 -25.84
CA ILE A 323 8.65 5.62 -25.44
C ILE A 323 8.49 5.82 -23.93
N GLU A 324 9.39 5.29 -23.12
CA GLU A 324 9.37 5.47 -21.67
C GLU A 324 9.48 6.94 -21.27
N GLN A 325 10.30 7.74 -21.95
CA GLN A 325 10.40 9.18 -21.67
C GLN A 325 9.06 9.87 -21.92
N ARG A 326 8.39 9.56 -23.04
CA ARG A 326 7.09 10.15 -23.39
C ARG A 326 5.98 9.67 -22.44
N LEU A 327 5.98 8.39 -22.05
CA LEU A 327 5.06 7.86 -21.06
C LEU A 327 5.25 8.53 -19.70
N PHE A 328 6.49 8.69 -19.25
CA PHE A 328 6.81 9.35 -17.99
C PHE A 328 6.39 10.82 -17.98
N ASP A 329 6.65 11.56 -19.07
CA ASP A 329 6.20 12.95 -19.22
C ASP A 329 4.67 13.07 -19.19
N ALA A 330 3.94 12.15 -19.83
CA ALA A 330 2.49 12.11 -19.81
C ALA A 330 1.96 11.78 -18.40
N ALA A 331 2.55 10.79 -17.72
CA ALA A 331 2.21 10.42 -16.35
C ALA A 331 2.41 11.59 -15.37
N ARG A 332 3.54 12.31 -15.48
CA ARG A 332 3.84 13.48 -14.64
C ARG A 332 2.83 14.62 -14.83
N ARG A 333 2.32 14.80 -16.06
CA ARG A 333 1.26 15.77 -16.37
C ARG A 333 -0.16 15.26 -16.05
N ARG A 334 -0.29 14.01 -15.59
CA ARG A 334 -1.58 13.31 -15.41
C ARG A 334 -2.42 13.29 -16.69
N ASP A 335 -1.76 13.23 -17.85
CA ASP A 335 -2.39 13.20 -19.17
C ASP A 335 -2.61 11.75 -19.62
N THR A 336 -3.71 11.17 -19.15
CA THR A 336 -4.08 9.77 -19.41
C THR A 336 -4.32 9.48 -20.89
N ASP A 337 -4.92 10.43 -21.62
CA ASP A 337 -5.21 10.25 -23.05
C ASP A 337 -3.93 10.22 -23.88
N ALA A 338 -2.98 11.15 -23.61
CA ALA A 338 -1.68 11.11 -24.27
C ALA A 338 -0.91 9.83 -23.90
N PHE A 339 -0.95 9.41 -22.62
CA PHE A 339 -0.29 8.19 -22.15
C PHE A 339 -0.74 6.96 -22.96
N TYR A 340 -2.05 6.71 -23.04
CA TYR A 340 -2.58 5.56 -23.79
C TYR A 340 -2.36 5.68 -25.30
N LYS A 341 -2.39 6.90 -25.86
CA LYS A 341 -2.07 7.11 -27.28
C LYS A 341 -0.62 6.76 -27.62
N ILE A 342 0.33 7.14 -26.76
CA ILE A 342 1.74 6.76 -26.90
C ILE A 342 1.88 5.25 -26.79
N LEU A 343 1.25 4.66 -25.77
CA LEU A 343 1.34 3.25 -25.45
C LEU A 343 0.76 2.34 -26.57
N LEU A 344 -0.37 2.72 -27.19
CA LEU A 344 -0.97 1.96 -28.30
C LEU A 344 -0.04 1.83 -29.53
N GLY A 345 0.82 2.83 -29.77
CA GLY A 345 1.80 2.81 -30.86
C GLY A 345 3.13 2.17 -30.50
N ALA A 346 3.31 1.70 -29.26
CA ALA A 346 4.59 1.18 -28.79
C ALA A 346 4.79 -0.30 -29.17
N GLN A 347 6.06 -0.66 -29.42
CA GLN A 347 6.51 -2.03 -29.27
C GLN A 347 6.71 -2.32 -27.79
N VAL A 348 6.26 -3.49 -27.37
CA VAL A 348 6.29 -3.91 -25.96
C VAL A 348 6.90 -5.29 -25.84
N LEU A 349 7.41 -5.62 -24.67
CA LEU A 349 7.99 -6.92 -24.34
C LEU A 349 6.98 -7.73 -23.55
N VAL A 350 6.69 -8.93 -24.03
CA VAL A 350 5.85 -9.91 -23.34
C VAL A 350 6.73 -11.06 -22.89
N PRO A 351 6.80 -11.37 -21.58
CA PRO A 351 7.53 -12.51 -21.07
C PRO A 351 7.04 -13.80 -21.73
N ALA A 352 7.97 -14.69 -22.02
CA ALA A 352 7.71 -15.93 -22.74
C ALA A 352 8.53 -17.08 -22.14
N ASP A 353 8.09 -18.30 -22.36
CA ASP A 353 8.88 -19.48 -21.98
C ASP A 353 10.11 -19.61 -22.89
N PRO A 354 11.22 -20.22 -22.40
CA PRO A 354 12.45 -20.39 -23.19
C PRO A 354 12.23 -21.06 -24.55
N ASP A 355 11.27 -21.99 -24.63
CA ASP A 355 10.95 -22.77 -25.83
C ASP A 355 9.99 -22.05 -26.80
N THR A 356 9.57 -20.81 -26.48
CA THR A 356 8.65 -20.04 -27.33
C THR A 356 9.28 -19.74 -28.69
N PRO A 357 8.58 -20.06 -29.81
CA PRO A 357 9.05 -19.73 -31.15
C PRO A 357 9.36 -18.24 -31.35
N TRP A 358 10.41 -17.95 -32.12
CA TRP A 358 10.73 -16.58 -32.49
C TRP A 358 9.66 -15.99 -33.42
N GLY A 359 9.21 -14.77 -33.13
CA GLY A 359 8.28 -14.04 -33.99
C GLY A 359 6.84 -14.55 -33.97
N VAL A 360 6.45 -15.36 -32.98
CA VAL A 360 5.04 -15.73 -32.78
C VAL A 360 4.19 -14.48 -32.55
N ALA A 361 3.13 -14.33 -33.35
CA ALA A 361 2.25 -13.17 -33.32
C ALA A 361 1.12 -13.36 -32.28
N PRO A 362 0.56 -12.28 -31.69
CA PRO A 362 -0.48 -12.39 -30.66
C PRO A 362 -1.74 -13.18 -31.03
N ASP A 363 -2.08 -13.24 -32.32
CA ASP A 363 -3.23 -13.98 -32.87
C ASP A 363 -2.93 -15.47 -33.13
N ASP A 364 -1.67 -15.88 -33.02
CA ASP A 364 -1.27 -17.28 -33.09
C ASP A 364 -1.69 -18.02 -31.81
N PRO A 365 -2.35 -19.20 -31.91
CA PRO A 365 -2.69 -20.01 -30.74
C PRO A 365 -1.50 -20.43 -29.87
N ALA A 366 -0.28 -20.41 -30.42
CA ALA A 366 0.96 -20.70 -29.70
C ALA A 366 1.57 -19.46 -29.02
N PHE A 367 0.92 -18.29 -29.10
CA PHE A 367 1.40 -17.09 -28.42
C PHE A 367 1.42 -17.30 -26.90
N PRO A 368 2.51 -16.92 -26.21
CA PRO A 368 2.71 -17.23 -24.80
C PRO A 368 1.93 -16.24 -23.91
N TRP A 369 0.60 -16.33 -23.90
CA TRP A 369 -0.18 -15.62 -22.89
C TRP A 369 0.12 -16.24 -21.52
N GLN A 370 0.94 -15.56 -20.72
CA GLN A 370 1.40 -16.00 -19.39
C GLN A 370 0.61 -15.27 -18.28
N PRO A 371 -0.59 -15.75 -17.89
CA PRO A 371 -1.37 -15.12 -16.83
C PRO A 371 -0.69 -15.29 -15.46
N VAL A 372 -0.71 -14.23 -14.68
CA VAL A 372 -0.14 -14.14 -13.35
C VAL A 372 -0.97 -13.18 -12.52
N ASP A 373 -1.14 -13.48 -11.24
CA ASP A 373 -1.91 -12.63 -10.36
C ASP A 373 -1.10 -11.40 -9.95
N VAL A 374 -1.66 -10.23 -10.24
CA VAL A 374 -1.15 -8.92 -9.85
C VAL A 374 -2.24 -8.22 -9.07
N HIS A 375 -1.97 -7.89 -7.80
CA HIS A 375 -2.96 -7.35 -6.86
C HIS A 375 -4.25 -8.19 -6.79
N GLY A 376 -4.10 -9.51 -6.82
CA GLY A 376 -5.23 -10.46 -6.77
C GLY A 376 -6.06 -10.54 -8.04
N ARG A 377 -5.60 -9.95 -9.15
CA ARG A 377 -6.23 -10.03 -10.46
C ARG A 377 -5.36 -10.80 -11.43
N THR A 378 -5.94 -11.79 -12.09
CA THR A 378 -5.29 -12.49 -13.20
C THR A 378 -4.95 -11.50 -14.30
N SER A 379 -3.67 -11.38 -14.61
CA SER A 379 -3.13 -10.31 -15.42
C SER A 379 -2.10 -10.81 -16.43
N ILE A 380 -2.00 -10.11 -17.56
CA ILE A 380 -0.89 -10.24 -18.52
C ILE A 380 0.06 -9.07 -18.29
N GLN A 381 1.29 -9.39 -17.91
CA GLN A 381 2.34 -8.40 -17.69
C GLN A 381 3.04 -8.04 -19.00
N VAL A 382 3.25 -6.75 -19.19
CA VAL A 382 3.84 -6.17 -20.38
C VAL A 382 4.89 -5.14 -19.95
N PHE A 383 6.02 -5.09 -20.67
CA PHE A 383 7.13 -4.21 -20.31
C PHE A 383 7.56 -3.34 -21.49
N THR A 384 8.01 -2.12 -21.22
CA THR A 384 8.55 -1.22 -22.27
C THR A 384 10.05 -1.34 -22.45
N SER A 385 10.76 -2.06 -21.57
CA SER A 385 12.19 -2.31 -21.71
C SER A 385 12.66 -3.58 -21.00
N LEU A 386 13.79 -4.09 -21.48
CA LEU A 386 14.45 -5.28 -20.91
C LEU A 386 14.87 -5.06 -19.46
N LYS A 387 15.23 -3.82 -19.09
CA LYS A 387 15.57 -3.46 -17.71
C LYS A 387 14.39 -3.77 -16.78
N TRP A 388 13.22 -3.17 -17.02
CA TRP A 388 12.07 -3.34 -16.14
C TRP A 388 11.55 -4.78 -16.11
N MET A 389 11.60 -5.48 -17.25
CA MET A 389 11.25 -6.90 -17.30
C MET A 389 12.22 -7.75 -16.46
N ASN A 390 13.53 -7.52 -16.57
CA ASN A 390 14.52 -8.27 -15.80
C ASN A 390 14.48 -7.91 -14.30
N ASP A 391 14.21 -6.65 -13.96
CA ASP A 391 14.05 -6.23 -12.56
C ASP A 391 12.84 -6.92 -11.92
N ALA A 392 11.71 -7.03 -12.65
CA ALA A 392 10.50 -7.67 -12.16
C ALA A 392 10.59 -9.21 -12.12
N LEU A 393 11.15 -9.81 -13.18
CA LEU A 393 11.03 -11.24 -13.44
C LEU A 393 12.36 -11.98 -13.45
N SER A 394 13.50 -11.32 -13.21
CA SER A 394 14.84 -11.84 -13.58
C SER A 394 14.95 -12.13 -15.09
N SER A 395 16.12 -12.61 -15.55
CA SER A 395 16.38 -12.91 -16.97
C SER A 395 15.28 -13.79 -17.59
N SER A 396 14.51 -13.24 -18.52
CA SER A 396 13.37 -13.92 -19.15
C SER A 396 13.47 -13.89 -20.68
N ARG A 397 12.98 -14.95 -21.32
CA ARG A 397 12.72 -14.94 -22.76
C ARG A 397 11.51 -14.04 -23.00
N PHE A 398 11.43 -13.43 -24.19
CA PHE A 398 10.36 -12.51 -24.52
C PHE A 398 10.05 -12.51 -26.02
N VAL A 399 8.83 -12.09 -26.33
CA VAL A 399 8.39 -11.68 -27.67
C VAL A 399 8.14 -10.18 -27.67
N MET A 400 8.19 -9.56 -28.86
CA MET A 400 8.13 -8.10 -29.00
C MET A 400 7.06 -7.66 -30.01
N PRO A 401 5.77 -7.89 -29.72
CA PRO A 401 4.68 -7.40 -30.55
C PRO A 401 4.50 -5.89 -30.40
N THR A 402 3.72 -5.29 -31.31
CA THR A 402 3.12 -3.97 -31.04
C THR A 402 1.97 -4.14 -30.05
N LEU A 403 1.74 -3.13 -29.20
CA LEU A 403 0.60 -3.21 -28.27
C LEU A 403 -0.74 -3.28 -29.04
N HIS A 404 -0.84 -2.63 -30.19
CA HIS A 404 -2.03 -2.70 -31.04
C HIS A 404 -2.39 -4.15 -31.43
N GLU A 405 -1.41 -4.95 -31.86
CA GLU A 405 -1.61 -6.37 -32.19
C GLU A 405 -2.06 -7.17 -30.95
N MET A 406 -1.45 -6.93 -29.79
CA MET A 406 -1.85 -7.59 -28.55
C MET A 406 -3.29 -7.27 -28.14
N VAL A 407 -3.67 -5.99 -28.23
CA VAL A 407 -5.00 -5.51 -27.88
C VAL A 407 -6.07 -6.12 -28.80
N ALA A 408 -5.76 -6.23 -30.10
CA ALA A 408 -6.65 -6.87 -31.07
C ALA A 408 -6.83 -8.38 -30.79
N ALA A 409 -5.76 -9.07 -30.40
CA ALA A 409 -5.75 -10.51 -30.13
C ALA A 409 -6.03 -10.89 -28.66
N TRP A 410 -6.44 -9.94 -27.81
CA TRP A 410 -6.56 -10.14 -26.35
C TRP A 410 -7.30 -11.45 -26.00
N PRO A 411 -6.75 -12.31 -25.12
CA PRO A 411 -7.23 -13.68 -25.00
C PRO A 411 -8.54 -13.79 -24.20
N ASP A 412 -8.67 -13.00 -23.13
CA ASP A 412 -9.77 -13.08 -22.17
C ASP A 412 -10.09 -11.70 -21.57
N THR A 413 -11.36 -11.29 -21.61
CA THR A 413 -11.82 -10.02 -21.02
C THR A 413 -11.79 -10.00 -19.50
N ALA A 414 -11.72 -11.16 -18.84
CA ALA A 414 -11.52 -11.25 -17.41
C ALA A 414 -10.08 -10.92 -16.98
N TRP A 415 -9.12 -10.96 -17.92
CA TRP A 415 -7.71 -10.73 -17.61
C TRP A 415 -7.36 -9.25 -17.73
N THR A 416 -6.58 -8.76 -16.77
CA THR A 416 -6.15 -7.36 -16.71
C THR A 416 -4.84 -7.18 -17.46
N PHE A 417 -4.72 -6.14 -18.28
CA PHE A 417 -3.43 -5.71 -18.82
C PHE A 417 -2.67 -4.93 -17.74
N VAL A 418 -1.39 -5.24 -17.55
CA VAL A 418 -0.51 -4.55 -16.59
C VAL A 418 0.81 -4.18 -17.26
N LEU A 419 1.13 -2.89 -17.30
CA LEU A 419 2.35 -2.33 -17.86
C LEU A 419 3.35 -1.99 -16.75
N ASN A 420 4.60 -2.43 -16.86
CA ASN A 420 5.72 -2.04 -15.99
C ASN A 420 5.34 -1.90 -14.49
N PRO A 421 4.80 -2.95 -13.87
CA PRO A 421 4.19 -2.84 -12.55
C PRO A 421 5.18 -2.31 -11.51
N GLY A 422 4.72 -1.37 -10.68
CA GLY A 422 5.49 -0.73 -9.62
C GLY A 422 6.50 0.32 -10.05
N THR A 423 6.49 0.73 -11.31
CA THR A 423 7.32 1.82 -11.82
C THR A 423 6.53 3.12 -11.92
N PRO A 424 7.18 4.29 -12.09
CA PRO A 424 6.48 5.55 -12.37
C PRO A 424 5.65 5.59 -13.66
N ILE A 425 5.83 4.61 -14.54
CA ILE A 425 5.06 4.42 -15.79
C ILE A 425 4.20 3.16 -15.74
N ASP A 426 3.86 2.70 -14.52
CA ASP A 426 2.87 1.64 -14.30
C ASP A 426 1.50 2.08 -14.83
N ALA A 427 0.84 1.18 -15.55
CA ALA A 427 -0.56 1.33 -15.90
C ALA A 427 -1.26 -0.03 -15.88
N SER A 428 -2.52 -0.05 -15.45
CA SER A 428 -3.37 -1.23 -15.53
C SER A 428 -4.67 -0.93 -16.24
N MET A 429 -5.18 -1.92 -16.96
CA MET A 429 -6.38 -1.79 -17.76
C MET A 429 -7.20 -3.08 -17.74
N PRO A 430 -8.44 -3.05 -17.24
CA PRO A 430 -9.36 -4.18 -17.29
C PRO A 430 -9.57 -4.71 -18.72
N GLY A 431 -9.75 -6.03 -18.88
CA GLY A 431 -9.80 -6.67 -20.20
C GLY A 431 -10.95 -6.22 -21.11
N ASP A 432 -12.07 -5.77 -20.54
CA ASP A 432 -13.16 -5.13 -21.26
C ASP A 432 -12.74 -3.78 -21.88
N GLN A 433 -11.94 -2.99 -21.16
CA GLN A 433 -11.35 -1.75 -21.66
C GLN A 433 -10.27 -2.02 -22.72
N VAL A 434 -9.47 -3.08 -22.54
CA VAL A 434 -8.52 -3.55 -23.56
C VAL A 434 -9.26 -3.81 -24.88
N ARG A 435 -10.34 -4.59 -24.85
CA ARG A 435 -11.15 -4.86 -26.06
C ARG A 435 -11.75 -3.59 -26.66
N ALA A 436 -12.20 -2.64 -25.84
CA ALA A 436 -12.75 -1.38 -26.34
C ALA A 436 -11.71 -0.55 -27.11
N LEU A 437 -10.42 -0.64 -26.76
CA LEU A 437 -9.33 0.01 -27.49
C LEU A 437 -9.05 -0.62 -28.85
N ALA A 438 -9.22 -1.94 -29.00
CA ALA A 438 -9.08 -2.63 -30.28
C ALA A 438 -10.04 -2.07 -31.36
N GLY A 439 -11.23 -1.63 -30.94
CA GLY A 439 -12.25 -1.05 -31.82
C GLY A 439 -12.00 0.41 -32.22
N ARG A 440 -11.02 1.10 -31.63
CA ARG A 440 -10.68 2.49 -31.96
C ARG A 440 -9.55 2.49 -33.00
N THR A 441 -9.86 2.84 -34.25
CA THR A 441 -8.85 3.03 -35.30
C THR A 441 -7.88 4.15 -34.92
N VAL A 442 -6.57 3.90 -35.06
CA VAL A 442 -5.54 4.95 -35.00
C VAL A 442 -5.85 5.98 -36.11
N PRO A 443 -5.96 7.29 -35.82
CA PRO A 443 -6.08 8.29 -36.88
C PRO A 443 -4.81 8.25 -37.73
N GLU A 444 -4.95 8.01 -39.04
CA GLU A 444 -3.85 8.13 -40.00
C GLU A 444 -3.18 9.51 -39.83
N GLU A 445 -1.85 9.51 -39.73
CA GLU A 445 -1.06 10.73 -39.84
C GLU A 445 -1.38 11.40 -41.18
N PRO A 446 -1.72 12.71 -41.22
CA PRO A 446 -2.05 13.37 -42.47
C PRO A 446 -0.83 13.32 -43.40
N ALA A 447 -1.00 12.63 -44.53
CA ALA A 447 0.02 12.50 -45.55
C ALA A 447 0.54 13.89 -45.96
N THR A 448 1.85 14.07 -45.87
CA THR A 448 2.54 15.26 -46.38
C THR A 448 2.26 15.36 -47.89
N PRO A 449 1.64 16.46 -48.39
CA PRO A 449 1.43 16.63 -49.81
C PRO A 449 2.77 16.81 -50.56
N PRO A 450 2.81 16.48 -51.87
CA PRO A 450 4.03 16.38 -52.66
C PRO A 450 4.81 17.70 -52.85
#